data_AF-W9X5E5-F1
#
_entry.id   AF-W9X5E5-F1
#
_cell.length_a   1.000
_cell.length_b   1.000
_cell.length_c   1.000
_cell.angle_alpha   90.00
_cell.angle_beta   90.00
_cell.angle_gamma   90.00
#
_symmetry.space_group_name_H-M   'P 1'
#
loop_
_entity.id
_entity.type
_entity.pdbx_description
1 polymer ?
#
loop_
_entity_poly.entity_id
_entity_poly.type
_entity_poly.pdbx_seq_one_letter_code
_entity_poly.pdbx_strand_id
1 'polypeptide(L)'
;MARTRAQSHASVRGEAWSSTTKEKPSTAAYKPISPIRKRKLGHEGLPPEKAKKKKIARRISPTRKGGDSQTKGAKEDAEMANDKAVEDKAAINQSITHAKLDALIAKYGQRPLSDVDLSSPNQPTPETILAHILNALLSSARISHNIAKQALRNLVSRAYHDFRTLKASTWKERVTLLDEAGYVRYDFKTATELGKLATWLKNKYGSDATEILPVGHDPTTNRNILAKRLMEINGLGPLGVEIFISTVQMVWPAVCPFIASRDLKVAEQIGLGKDVDVIYDLLGKDPEKMARLSSALSTIRLEKHVGEFT
;
A
#
# COMPACT_ATOMS: atom_id res chain seq x y z
N MET A 1 -66.64 -34.51 25.59
CA MET A 1 -67.12 -34.00 26.89
C MET A 1 -66.24 -32.82 27.29
N ALA A 2 -66.85 -31.65 27.42
CA ALA A 2 -66.21 -30.37 27.70
C ALA A 2 -65.85 -30.23 29.19
N ARG A 3 -64.77 -29.50 29.49
CA ARG A 3 -64.53 -28.90 30.81
C ARG A 3 -63.94 -27.50 30.67
N THR A 4 -64.25 -26.69 31.67
CA THR A 4 -64.65 -25.28 31.57
C THR A 4 -63.57 -24.34 32.12
N ARG A 5 -63.62 -23.10 31.62
CA ARG A 5 -62.88 -21.88 32.01
C ARG A 5 -63.27 -21.39 33.41
N ALA A 6 -62.32 -20.90 34.21
CA ALA A 6 -62.47 -19.71 35.07
C ALA A 6 -61.14 -19.30 35.72
N GLN A 7 -60.90 -17.98 35.72
CA GLN A 7 -59.75 -17.26 36.27
C GLN A 7 -59.99 -16.88 37.74
N SER A 8 -58.92 -16.62 38.50
CA SER A 8 -58.90 -15.51 39.48
C SER A 8 -57.46 -15.08 39.81
N HIS A 9 -57.18 -13.80 39.55
CA HIS A 9 -56.02 -13.02 39.99
C HIS A 9 -55.98 -12.84 41.53
N ALA A 10 -54.79 -12.74 42.13
CA ALA A 10 -54.32 -11.51 42.81
C ALA A 10 -52.98 -11.67 43.59
N SER A 11 -52.13 -10.66 43.38
CA SER A 11 -51.18 -9.99 44.30
C SER A 11 -49.88 -10.63 44.83
N VAL A 12 -48.78 -10.16 44.23
CA VAL A 12 -47.68 -9.32 44.80
C VAL A 12 -47.09 -9.69 46.17
N ARG A 13 -45.80 -10.09 46.12
CA ARG A 13 -44.61 -9.70 46.93
C ARG A 13 -43.52 -10.71 46.49
N GLY A 14 -42.33 -10.38 46.01
CA GLY A 14 -41.43 -9.29 46.36
C GLY A 14 -40.18 -9.95 46.95
N GLU A 15 -39.22 -10.37 46.10
CA GLU A 15 -37.93 -10.86 46.59
C GLU A 15 -36.78 -10.54 45.63
N ALA A 16 -35.69 -10.06 46.24
CA ALA A 16 -34.53 -9.43 45.65
C ALA A 16 -33.70 -10.36 44.76
N TRP A 17 -33.22 -9.84 43.63
CA TRP A 17 -32.01 -10.35 43.01
C TRP A 17 -30.86 -9.38 43.26
N SER A 18 -29.87 -9.92 43.95
CA SER A 18 -28.61 -9.32 44.36
C SER A 18 -27.79 -8.81 43.16
N SER A 19 -27.33 -7.57 43.29
CA SER A 19 -26.44 -6.84 42.40
C SER A 19 -25.04 -7.46 42.32
N THR A 20 -24.64 -7.89 41.12
CA THR A 20 -23.21 -8.03 40.78
C THR A 20 -22.75 -6.76 40.08
N THR A 21 -21.78 -6.09 40.69
CA THR A 21 -21.21 -4.79 40.34
C THR A 21 -20.57 -4.82 38.95
N LYS A 22 -21.03 -3.92 38.07
CA LYS A 22 -20.36 -3.54 36.82
C LYS A 22 -19.15 -2.68 37.16
N GLU A 23 -17.95 -3.15 36.83
CA GLU A 23 -16.79 -2.27 36.69
C GLU A 23 -16.95 -1.42 35.43
N LYS A 24 -16.84 -0.10 35.61
CA LYS A 24 -16.87 0.91 34.54
C LYS A 24 -15.47 1.02 33.93
N PRO A 25 -15.32 1.07 32.60
CA PRO A 25 -14.05 1.49 32.01
C PRO A 25 -13.87 3.00 32.19
N SER A 26 -12.66 3.35 32.61
CA SER A 26 -12.17 4.71 32.89
C SER A 26 -12.32 5.64 31.68
N THR A 27 -13.09 6.71 31.83
CA THR A 27 -13.18 7.82 30.89
C THR A 27 -12.06 8.81 31.16
N ALA A 28 -10.91 8.65 30.50
CA ALA A 28 -9.93 9.73 30.41
C ALA A 28 -10.47 10.78 29.43
N ALA A 29 -10.86 11.94 29.96
CA ALA A 29 -11.42 13.05 29.21
C ALA A 29 -10.39 13.64 28.23
N TYR A 30 -10.63 13.47 26.94
CA TYR A 30 -9.89 14.14 25.86
C TYR A 30 -10.30 15.63 25.80
N LYS A 31 -9.32 16.53 25.87
CA LYS A 31 -9.55 17.98 25.74
C LYS A 31 -9.63 18.36 24.25
N PRO A 32 -10.73 19.00 23.79
CA PRO A 32 -10.85 19.40 22.40
C PRO A 32 -9.88 20.54 22.05
N ILE A 33 -9.23 20.43 20.89
CA ILE A 33 -8.45 21.50 20.27
C ILE A 33 -9.42 22.52 19.65
N SER A 34 -9.15 23.81 19.85
CA SER A 34 -9.98 24.94 19.42
C SER A 34 -10.27 24.96 17.90
N PRO A 35 -11.45 25.47 17.46
CA PRO A 35 -11.86 25.39 16.06
C PRO A 35 -11.10 26.37 15.16
N ILE A 36 -10.51 25.85 14.08
CA ILE A 36 -9.90 26.65 13.01
C ILE A 36 -10.98 27.07 12.00
N ARG A 37 -10.91 28.34 11.58
CA ARG A 37 -11.88 29.06 10.74
C ARG A 37 -12.24 28.35 9.42
N LYS A 38 -13.55 28.26 9.15
CA LYS A 38 -14.15 27.85 7.86
C LYS A 38 -13.59 28.66 6.68
N ARG A 39 -13.18 28.00 5.58
CA ARG A 39 -12.92 28.62 4.27
C ARG A 39 -13.81 28.03 3.18
N LYS A 40 -14.23 28.92 2.26
CA LYS A 40 -15.14 28.65 1.13
C LYS A 40 -14.41 27.93 -0.03
N LEU A 41 -15.14 27.06 -0.73
CA LEU A 41 -14.72 26.35 -1.95
C LEU A 41 -14.59 27.30 -3.15
N GLY A 42 -13.53 27.13 -3.93
CA GLY A 42 -13.37 27.69 -5.28
C GLY A 42 -12.79 26.62 -6.21
N HIS A 43 -13.43 26.39 -7.36
CA HIS A 43 -13.02 25.46 -8.41
C HIS A 43 -12.08 26.18 -9.39
N GLU A 44 -10.91 25.60 -9.69
CA GLU A 44 -10.12 25.97 -10.86
C GLU A 44 -9.65 24.75 -11.66
N GLY A 45 -9.78 24.86 -12.99
CA GLY A 45 -9.55 23.83 -13.98
C GLY A 45 -8.10 23.68 -14.42
N LEU A 46 -7.80 22.53 -15.00
CA LEU A 46 -6.49 22.13 -15.54
C LEU A 46 -6.27 22.68 -16.97
N PRO A 47 -5.05 23.11 -17.33
CA PRO A 47 -4.69 23.40 -18.72
C PRO A 47 -4.08 22.18 -19.46
N PRO A 48 -4.17 22.12 -20.81
CA PRO A 48 -3.89 20.92 -21.59
C PRO A 48 -2.45 20.77 -22.13
N GLU A 49 -2.18 19.53 -22.54
CA GLU A 49 -0.97 18.89 -23.04
C GLU A 49 -0.59 19.31 -24.49
N LYS A 50 0.72 19.42 -24.81
CA LYS A 50 1.22 19.71 -26.17
C LYS A 50 2.04 18.57 -26.77
N ALA A 51 1.82 18.39 -28.08
CA ALA A 51 2.15 17.26 -28.92
C ALA A 51 3.61 17.17 -29.43
N LYS A 52 3.94 15.93 -29.85
CA LYS A 52 5.18 15.45 -30.49
C LYS A 52 5.42 16.06 -31.89
N LYS A 53 6.70 16.25 -32.26
CA LYS A 53 7.16 16.37 -33.66
C LYS A 53 8.23 15.31 -33.97
N LYS A 54 8.23 14.86 -35.23
CA LYS A 54 8.96 13.69 -35.79
C LYS A 54 9.84 14.13 -36.97
N LYS A 55 10.90 13.34 -37.21
CA LYS A 55 11.70 13.12 -38.45
C LYS A 55 12.86 14.09 -38.77
N ILE A 56 14.02 13.51 -39.13
CA ILE A 56 14.52 13.38 -40.52
C ILE A 56 15.65 12.32 -40.59
N ALA A 57 15.73 11.65 -41.74
CA ALA A 57 16.65 10.55 -42.10
C ALA A 57 17.72 11.01 -43.12
N ARG A 58 18.84 10.26 -43.24
CA ARG A 58 19.78 10.15 -44.39
C ARG A 58 20.69 8.92 -44.16
N ARG A 59 20.62 7.80 -44.90
CA ARG A 59 21.05 7.43 -46.29
C ARG A 59 22.53 6.99 -46.44
N ILE A 60 22.82 5.73 -46.07
CA ILE A 60 23.49 4.59 -46.79
C ILE A 60 24.71 4.80 -47.74
N SER A 61 25.89 4.29 -47.28
CA SER A 61 26.95 3.37 -47.88
C SER A 61 27.90 3.86 -49.02
N PRO A 62 29.02 3.16 -49.42
CA PRO A 62 29.36 1.72 -49.21
C PRO A 62 30.86 1.23 -49.04
N THR A 63 30.97 -0.04 -48.59
CA THR A 63 31.95 -1.15 -48.87
C THR A 63 33.48 -1.02 -48.75
N ARG A 64 34.12 -2.04 -48.12
CA ARG A 64 35.11 -2.96 -48.76
C ARG A 64 35.44 -4.20 -47.89
N LYS A 65 35.76 -5.31 -48.58
CA LYS A 65 36.13 -6.67 -48.11
C LYS A 65 37.65 -6.87 -48.10
N GLY A 66 38.10 -7.87 -47.33
CA GLY A 66 39.41 -8.55 -47.38
C GLY A 66 40.01 -8.65 -45.97
N GLY A 67 40.55 -9.76 -45.44
CA GLY A 67 40.94 -11.08 -45.92
C GLY A 67 41.89 -11.65 -44.83
N ASP A 68 41.90 -12.97 -44.64
CA ASP A 68 42.43 -13.75 -43.50
C ASP A 68 43.90 -13.51 -43.05
N SER A 69 44.19 -13.77 -41.76
CA SER A 69 44.91 -14.98 -41.31
C SER A 69 45.64 -14.82 -39.96
N GLN A 70 45.53 -15.87 -39.14
CA GLN A 70 46.46 -16.35 -38.10
C GLN A 70 46.68 -15.56 -36.80
N THR A 71 46.07 -16.08 -35.72
CA THR A 71 46.75 -16.42 -34.44
C THR A 71 45.78 -17.24 -33.58
N LYS A 72 45.78 -18.57 -33.76
CA LYS A 72 45.14 -19.54 -32.87
C LYS A 72 46.26 -20.15 -32.01
N GLY A 73 46.21 -19.96 -30.70
CA GLY A 73 47.17 -20.56 -29.76
C GLY A 73 47.47 -19.76 -28.49
N ALA A 74 47.09 -18.47 -28.42
CA ALA A 74 47.27 -17.64 -27.22
C ALA A 74 45.98 -16.89 -26.81
N LYS A 75 44.84 -17.20 -27.45
CA LYS A 75 43.55 -16.56 -27.18
C LYS A 75 42.69 -17.31 -26.16
N GLU A 76 42.82 -18.62 -26.04
CA GLU A 76 41.94 -19.42 -25.17
C GLU A 76 42.26 -19.23 -23.68
N ASP A 77 43.54 -19.12 -23.29
CA ASP A 77 43.93 -18.85 -21.90
C ASP A 77 43.63 -17.41 -21.44
N ALA A 78 43.68 -16.44 -22.37
CA ALA A 78 43.34 -15.04 -22.11
C ALA A 78 41.82 -14.80 -22.04
N GLU A 79 41.04 -15.58 -22.79
CA GLU A 79 39.58 -15.54 -22.81
C GLU A 79 39.00 -16.24 -21.56
N MET A 80 39.56 -17.40 -21.16
CA MET A 80 39.20 -18.07 -19.89
C MET A 80 39.61 -17.27 -18.64
N ALA A 81 40.75 -16.59 -18.64
CA ALA A 81 41.16 -15.73 -17.51
C ALA A 81 40.30 -14.45 -17.42
N ASN A 82 39.80 -13.93 -18.55
CA ASN A 82 38.91 -12.79 -18.60
C ASN A 82 37.49 -13.16 -18.15
N ASP A 83 36.97 -14.34 -18.53
CA ASP A 83 35.68 -14.84 -18.08
C ASP A 83 35.66 -15.10 -16.57
N LYS A 84 36.70 -15.70 -16.01
CA LYS A 84 36.83 -15.91 -14.56
C LYS A 84 36.90 -14.59 -13.77
N ALA A 85 37.61 -13.59 -14.29
CA ALA A 85 37.68 -12.26 -13.67
C ALA A 85 36.38 -11.46 -13.78
N VAL A 86 35.57 -11.70 -14.81
CA VAL A 86 34.22 -11.13 -14.96
C VAL A 86 33.24 -11.81 -14.01
N GLU A 87 33.30 -13.13 -13.85
CA GLU A 87 32.52 -13.90 -12.88
C GLU A 87 32.85 -13.52 -11.43
N ASP A 88 34.13 -13.39 -11.09
CA ASP A 88 34.56 -12.98 -9.75
C ASP A 88 34.10 -11.54 -9.41
N LYS A 89 34.16 -10.61 -10.38
CA LYS A 89 33.61 -9.25 -10.21
C LYS A 89 32.10 -9.23 -10.09
N ALA A 90 31.39 -10.09 -10.83
CA ALA A 90 29.94 -10.21 -10.74
C ALA A 90 29.52 -10.77 -9.37
N ALA A 91 30.22 -11.78 -8.86
CA ALA A 91 29.99 -12.35 -7.54
C ALA A 91 30.24 -11.33 -6.41
N ILE A 92 31.33 -10.55 -6.51
CA ILE A 92 31.62 -9.47 -5.56
C ILE A 92 30.53 -8.39 -5.61
N ASN A 93 30.12 -7.95 -6.80
CA ASN A 93 29.05 -6.96 -6.95
C ASN A 93 27.71 -7.47 -6.39
N GLN A 94 27.36 -8.74 -6.63
CA GLN A 94 26.18 -9.35 -6.04
C GLN A 94 26.26 -9.40 -4.51
N SER A 95 27.40 -9.78 -3.95
CA SER A 95 27.60 -9.79 -2.49
C SER A 95 27.45 -8.39 -1.87
N ILE A 96 27.96 -7.35 -2.52
CA ILE A 96 27.81 -5.95 -2.08
C ILE A 96 26.33 -5.53 -2.15
N THR A 97 25.64 -5.89 -3.23
CA THR A 97 24.20 -5.61 -3.40
C THR A 97 23.37 -6.30 -2.31
N HIS A 98 23.65 -7.57 -2.00
CA HIS A 98 23.00 -8.29 -0.91
C HIS A 98 23.20 -7.58 0.43
N ALA A 99 24.44 -7.23 0.78
CA ALA A 99 24.74 -6.54 2.04
C ALA A 99 24.04 -5.17 2.13
N LYS A 100 23.98 -4.41 1.02
CA LYS A 100 23.28 -3.12 0.95
C LYS A 100 21.77 -3.29 1.15
N LEU A 101 21.19 -4.30 0.50
CA LEU A 101 19.77 -4.61 0.60
C LEU A 101 19.37 -5.07 2.01
N ASP A 102 20.18 -5.92 2.64
CA ASP A 102 19.99 -6.34 4.03
C ASP A 102 20.10 -5.16 5.01
N ALA A 103 21.09 -4.28 4.82
CA ALA A 103 21.24 -3.06 5.63
C ALA A 103 20.05 -2.11 5.48
N LEU A 104 19.53 -1.94 4.25
CA LEU A 104 18.37 -1.11 3.97
C LEU A 104 17.10 -1.67 4.65
N ILE A 105 16.86 -2.98 4.54
CA ILE A 105 15.71 -3.64 5.19
C ILE A 105 15.85 -3.63 6.71
N ALA A 106 17.06 -3.83 7.24
CA ALA A 106 17.31 -3.80 8.69
C ALA A 106 17.02 -2.40 9.28
N LYS A 107 17.42 -1.34 8.58
CA LYS A 107 17.30 0.04 9.08
C LYS A 107 15.92 0.65 8.83
N TYR A 108 15.36 0.46 7.64
CA TYR A 108 14.12 1.14 7.20
C TYR A 108 12.99 0.19 6.78
N GLY A 109 13.24 -1.12 6.76
CA GLY A 109 12.28 -2.13 6.31
C GLY A 109 11.24 -2.49 7.36
N GLN A 110 10.33 -1.55 7.63
CA GLN A 110 9.14 -1.82 8.43
C GLN A 110 8.13 -2.66 7.63
N ARG A 111 7.33 -3.47 8.33
CA ARG A 111 6.19 -4.13 7.69
C ARG A 111 5.16 -3.07 7.29
N PRO A 112 4.54 -3.18 6.11
CA PRO A 112 3.43 -2.30 5.76
C PRO A 112 2.37 -2.27 6.84
N LEU A 113 1.87 -1.08 7.18
CA LEU A 113 0.82 -0.88 8.19
C LEU A 113 1.18 -1.42 9.60
N SER A 114 2.47 -1.58 9.91
CA SER A 114 2.94 -1.97 11.26
C SER A 114 2.63 -0.95 12.35
N ASP A 115 2.24 0.26 11.96
CA ASP A 115 2.00 1.37 12.85
C ASP A 115 0.52 1.59 13.19
N VAL A 116 -0.35 0.67 12.77
CA VAL A 116 -1.77 0.63 13.08
C VAL A 116 -2.15 -0.69 13.75
N ASP A 117 -3.16 -0.65 14.62
CA ASP A 117 -3.58 -1.81 15.41
C ASP A 117 -4.58 -2.66 14.60
N LEU A 118 -4.07 -3.69 13.91
CA LEU A 118 -4.86 -4.66 13.17
C LEU A 118 -4.80 -6.01 13.91
N SER A 119 -5.95 -6.68 14.03
CA SER A 119 -6.03 -7.98 14.71
C SER A 119 -5.25 -9.09 13.98
N SER A 120 -5.26 -9.06 12.64
CA SER A 120 -4.63 -10.07 11.77
C SER A 120 -3.77 -9.41 10.69
N PRO A 121 -2.67 -8.72 11.05
CA PRO A 121 -1.90 -7.87 10.13
C PRO A 121 -1.16 -8.66 9.05
N ASN A 122 -1.01 -9.98 9.21
CA ASN A 122 -0.30 -10.87 8.28
C ASN A 122 -1.24 -11.71 7.41
N GLN A 123 -2.55 -11.45 7.45
CA GLN A 123 -3.54 -12.22 6.69
C GLN A 123 -4.43 -11.29 5.86
N PRO A 124 -4.90 -11.73 4.70
CA PRO A 124 -5.80 -10.95 3.85
C PRO A 124 -7.23 -11.05 4.40
N THR A 125 -7.49 -10.57 5.62
CA THR A 125 -8.85 -10.47 6.17
C THR A 125 -9.58 -9.25 5.59
N PRO A 126 -10.92 -9.19 5.65
CA PRO A 126 -11.67 -8.03 5.17
C PRO A 126 -11.17 -6.71 5.78
N GLU A 127 -10.86 -6.72 7.07
CA GLU A 127 -10.38 -5.54 7.79
C GLU A 127 -8.97 -5.12 7.38
N THR A 128 -8.06 -6.09 7.22
CA THR A 128 -6.69 -5.83 6.75
C THR A 128 -6.71 -5.26 5.33
N ILE A 129 -7.48 -5.85 4.41
CA ILE A 129 -7.58 -5.35 3.04
C ILE A 129 -8.22 -3.96 2.99
N LEU A 130 -9.27 -3.72 3.77
CA LEU A 130 -9.86 -2.38 3.87
C LEU A 130 -8.85 -1.37 4.43
N ALA A 131 -8.05 -1.71 5.44
CA ALA A 131 -6.99 -0.85 5.95
C ALA A 131 -5.95 -0.48 4.87
N HIS A 132 -5.57 -1.42 4.00
CA HIS A 132 -4.70 -1.14 2.86
C HIS A 132 -5.34 -0.18 1.84
N ILE A 133 -6.65 -0.31 1.57
CA ILE A 133 -7.39 0.64 0.71
C ILE A 133 -7.39 2.04 1.34
N LEU A 134 -7.66 2.15 2.65
CA LEU A 134 -7.64 3.41 3.38
C LEU A 134 -6.26 4.06 3.34
N ASN A 135 -5.19 3.28 3.55
CA ASN A 135 -3.81 3.75 3.43
C ASN A 135 -3.55 4.34 2.02
N ALA A 136 -3.95 3.62 0.97
CA ALA A 136 -3.76 4.05 -0.40
C ALA A 136 -4.52 5.35 -0.73
N LEU A 137 -5.77 5.49 -0.24
CA LEU A 137 -6.55 6.73 -0.39
C LEU A 137 -5.86 7.92 0.28
N LEU A 138 -5.44 7.76 1.54
CA LEU A 138 -4.85 8.84 2.33
C LEU A 138 -3.47 9.26 1.82
N SER A 139 -2.63 8.27 1.49
CA SER A 139 -1.22 8.46 1.11
C SER A 139 -1.02 8.90 -0.34
N SER A 140 -2.04 8.77 -1.20
CA SER A 140 -1.96 9.20 -2.61
C SER A 140 -2.36 10.66 -2.84
N ALA A 141 -2.88 11.35 -1.83
CA ALA A 141 -3.15 12.78 -1.89
C ALA A 141 -1.86 13.62 -1.86
N ARG A 142 -1.94 14.89 -2.27
CA ARG A 142 -0.82 15.86 -2.17
C ARG A 142 -0.68 16.39 -0.73
N ILE A 143 -0.31 15.49 0.18
CA ILE A 143 -0.20 15.73 1.61
C ILE A 143 1.09 15.10 2.18
N SER A 144 1.51 15.53 3.37
CA SER A 144 2.64 14.91 4.07
C SER A 144 2.36 13.45 4.39
N HIS A 145 3.35 12.59 4.20
CA HIS A 145 3.26 11.17 4.54
C HIS A 145 2.98 10.96 6.03
N ASN A 146 3.50 11.82 6.91
CA ASN A 146 3.25 11.75 8.35
C ASN A 146 1.78 12.05 8.68
N ILE A 147 1.16 13.01 7.98
CA ILE A 147 -0.27 13.33 8.16
C ILE A 147 -1.13 12.17 7.62
N ALA A 148 -0.76 11.56 6.49
CA ALA A 148 -1.46 10.39 5.96
C ALA A 148 -1.39 9.18 6.93
N LYS A 149 -0.20 8.87 7.48
CA LYS A 149 -0.02 7.83 8.52
C LYS A 149 -0.86 8.14 9.77
N GLN A 150 -0.84 9.38 10.25
CA GLN A 150 -1.64 9.79 11.41
C GLN A 150 -3.15 9.65 11.15
N ALA A 151 -3.62 10.02 9.96
CA ALA A 151 -5.02 9.85 9.57
C ALA A 151 -5.42 8.39 9.51
N LEU A 152 -4.57 7.52 8.98
CA LEU A 152 -4.81 6.09 8.95
C LEU A 152 -4.91 5.51 10.37
N ARG A 153 -3.94 5.83 11.25
CA ARG A 153 -3.99 5.46 12.67
C ARG A 153 -5.29 5.88 13.34
N ASN A 154 -5.73 7.12 13.10
CA ASN A 154 -6.96 7.63 13.68
C ASN A 154 -8.18 6.81 13.22
N LEU A 155 -8.32 6.56 11.91
CA LEU A 155 -9.39 5.73 11.36
C LEU A 155 -9.36 4.29 11.90
N VAL A 156 -8.20 3.65 11.91
CA VAL A 156 -8.06 2.27 12.39
C VAL A 156 -8.39 2.16 13.88
N SER A 157 -7.92 3.10 14.71
CA SER A 157 -8.20 3.14 16.16
C SER A 157 -9.69 3.25 16.50
N ARG A 158 -10.51 3.71 15.55
CA ARG A 158 -11.97 3.83 15.68
C ARG A 158 -12.72 2.81 14.82
N ALA A 159 -12.03 1.74 14.43
CA ALA A 159 -12.57 0.63 13.66
C ALA A 159 -13.11 0.97 12.26
N TYR A 160 -12.69 2.07 11.62
CA TYR A 160 -13.13 2.40 10.25
C TYR A 160 -12.58 1.46 9.17
N HIS A 161 -11.65 0.58 9.55
CA HIS A 161 -11.19 -0.53 8.74
C HIS A 161 -12.11 -1.75 8.84
N ASP A 162 -13.15 -1.73 9.68
CA ASP A 162 -14.31 -2.63 9.60
C ASP A 162 -15.39 -1.99 8.71
N PHE A 163 -15.92 -2.77 7.77
CA PHE A 163 -16.95 -2.33 6.85
C PHE A 163 -18.20 -1.82 7.57
N ARG A 164 -18.64 -2.49 8.65
CA ARG A 164 -19.88 -2.14 9.35
C ARG A 164 -19.77 -0.75 9.95
N THR A 165 -18.66 -0.49 10.62
CA THR A 165 -18.33 0.83 11.18
C THR A 165 -18.23 1.90 10.10
N LEU A 166 -17.47 1.65 9.02
CA LEU A 166 -17.33 2.59 7.91
C LEU A 166 -18.68 2.92 7.25
N LYS A 167 -19.55 1.92 7.08
CA LYS A 167 -20.86 2.07 6.45
C LYS A 167 -21.86 2.80 7.34
N ALA A 168 -21.84 2.55 8.64
CA ALA A 168 -22.72 3.19 9.61
C ALA A 168 -22.36 4.66 9.86
N SER A 169 -21.10 5.03 9.62
CA SER A 169 -20.64 6.38 9.91
C SER A 169 -21.30 7.44 9.02
N THR A 170 -21.54 8.60 9.61
CA THR A 170 -21.98 9.81 8.92
C THR A 170 -20.80 10.50 8.23
N TRP A 171 -21.12 11.42 7.31
CA TRP A 171 -20.11 12.27 6.69
C TRP A 171 -19.43 13.18 7.72
N LYS A 172 -20.18 13.73 8.67
CA LYS A 172 -19.66 14.62 9.71
C LYS A 172 -18.66 13.93 10.63
N GLU A 173 -18.94 12.70 11.07
CA GLU A 173 -18.00 11.92 11.87
C GLU A 173 -16.70 11.67 11.13
N ARG A 174 -16.77 11.31 9.84
CA ARG A 174 -15.56 11.12 9.02
C ARG A 174 -14.72 12.39 8.89
N VAL A 175 -15.36 13.54 8.68
CA VAL A 175 -14.66 14.84 8.66
C VAL A 175 -13.98 15.09 10.01
N THR A 176 -14.70 14.92 11.13
CA THR A 176 -14.15 15.14 12.46
C THR A 176 -12.92 14.27 12.72
N LEU A 177 -12.93 12.99 12.32
CA LEU A 177 -11.76 12.13 12.48
C LEU A 177 -10.56 12.54 11.62
N LEU A 178 -10.83 12.97 10.39
CA LEU A 178 -9.78 13.47 9.50
C LEU A 178 -9.18 14.78 10.03
N ASP A 179 -10.00 15.67 10.57
CA ASP A 179 -9.57 16.92 11.20
C ASP A 179 -8.72 16.67 12.46
N GLU A 180 -9.14 15.76 13.34
CA GLU A 180 -8.38 15.36 14.54
C GLU A 180 -6.98 14.82 14.18
N ALA A 181 -6.83 14.23 12.99
CA ALA A 181 -5.56 13.73 12.49
C ALA A 181 -4.73 14.80 11.72
N GLY A 182 -5.22 16.02 11.61
CA GLY A 182 -4.57 17.09 10.85
C GLY A 182 -4.74 16.99 9.33
N TYR A 183 -5.64 16.14 8.84
CA TYR A 183 -5.93 15.93 7.41
C TYR A 183 -6.85 17.02 6.81
N VAL A 184 -6.83 18.23 7.37
CA VAL A 184 -7.77 19.35 7.14
C VAL A 184 -7.83 19.82 5.67
N ARG A 185 -6.77 19.61 4.89
CA ARG A 185 -6.75 20.07 3.48
C ARG A 185 -7.76 19.34 2.59
N TYR A 186 -8.03 18.08 2.91
CA TYR A 186 -8.80 17.17 2.07
C TYR A 186 -9.89 16.41 2.84
N ASP A 187 -10.05 16.69 4.14
CA ASP A 187 -11.05 16.14 5.04
C ASP A 187 -12.46 15.97 4.41
N PHE A 188 -13.05 17.02 3.84
CA PHE A 188 -14.41 17.00 3.28
C PHE A 188 -14.50 16.08 2.06
N LYS A 189 -13.49 16.14 1.19
CA LYS A 189 -13.39 15.32 -0.01
C LYS A 189 -13.20 13.86 0.38
N THR A 190 -12.23 13.57 1.24
CA THR A 190 -11.91 12.22 1.69
C THR A 190 -13.06 11.62 2.51
N ALA A 191 -13.74 12.39 3.36
CA ALA A 191 -14.96 11.94 4.05
C ALA A 191 -16.08 11.55 3.07
N THR A 192 -16.17 12.21 1.92
CA THR A 192 -17.09 11.83 0.84
C THR A 192 -16.64 10.54 0.16
N GLU A 193 -15.36 10.41 -0.17
CA GLU A 193 -14.75 9.23 -0.79
C GLU A 193 -14.89 7.98 0.08
N LEU A 194 -14.69 8.10 1.40
CA LEU A 194 -14.88 7.00 2.35
C LEU A 194 -16.34 6.49 2.38
N GLY A 195 -17.32 7.39 2.33
CA GLY A 195 -18.73 7.00 2.23
C GLY A 195 -19.09 6.32 0.89
N LYS A 196 -18.45 6.78 -0.20
CA LYS A 196 -18.56 6.15 -1.52
C LYS A 196 -17.89 4.78 -1.56
N LEU A 197 -16.73 4.62 -0.92
CA LEU A 197 -16.02 3.35 -0.77
C LEU A 197 -16.93 2.30 -0.11
N ALA A 198 -17.57 2.63 1.01
CA ALA A 198 -18.50 1.70 1.67
C ALA A 198 -19.69 1.32 0.77
N THR A 199 -20.19 2.27 -0.04
CA THR A 199 -21.31 1.99 -0.96
C THR A 199 -20.85 1.14 -2.14
N TRP A 200 -19.69 1.42 -2.71
CA TRP A 200 -19.09 0.65 -3.79
C TRP A 200 -18.79 -0.79 -3.35
N LEU A 201 -18.18 -0.97 -2.17
CA LEU A 201 -17.84 -2.30 -1.66
C LEU A 201 -19.10 -3.13 -1.38
N LYS A 202 -20.14 -2.52 -0.81
CA LYS A 202 -21.44 -3.18 -0.63
C LYS A 202 -22.00 -3.67 -1.96
N ASN A 203 -22.02 -2.80 -2.97
CA ASN A 203 -22.74 -3.04 -4.21
C ASN A 203 -22.01 -4.03 -5.14
N LYS A 204 -20.67 -4.00 -5.17
CA LYS A 204 -19.86 -4.83 -6.09
C LYS A 204 -19.25 -6.07 -5.45
N TYR A 205 -18.98 -6.03 -4.15
CA TYR A 205 -18.17 -7.03 -3.45
C TYR A 205 -18.85 -7.56 -2.19
N GLY A 206 -20.17 -7.41 -2.08
CA GLY A 206 -20.94 -8.03 -1.00
C GLY A 206 -20.59 -7.52 0.41
N SER A 207 -19.90 -6.38 0.54
CA SER A 207 -19.37 -5.84 1.81
C SER A 207 -18.08 -6.49 2.31
N ASP A 208 -17.44 -7.34 1.53
CA ASP A 208 -16.17 -7.97 1.87
C ASP A 208 -15.04 -7.38 1.02
N ALA A 209 -14.03 -6.81 1.67
CA ALA A 209 -12.90 -6.20 0.98
C ALA A 209 -11.98 -7.22 0.31
N THR A 210 -11.94 -8.48 0.77
CA THR A 210 -11.10 -9.53 0.22
C THR A 210 -11.51 -9.95 -1.19
N GLU A 211 -12.78 -9.79 -1.54
CA GLU A 211 -13.34 -10.08 -2.87
C GLU A 211 -12.76 -9.18 -3.98
N ILE A 212 -12.09 -8.08 -3.62
CA ILE A 212 -11.32 -7.28 -4.59
C ILE A 212 -10.09 -8.03 -5.12
N LEU A 213 -9.56 -9.00 -4.37
CA LEU A 213 -8.36 -9.73 -4.71
C LEU A 213 -8.68 -10.73 -5.84
N PRO A 214 -7.92 -10.74 -6.94
CA PRO A 214 -8.08 -11.73 -8.00
C PRO A 214 -7.56 -13.10 -7.54
N VAL A 215 -8.17 -14.18 -8.04
CA VAL A 215 -7.83 -15.56 -7.69
C VAL A 215 -7.35 -16.31 -8.92
N GLY A 216 -6.30 -17.12 -8.79
CA GLY A 216 -5.94 -18.15 -9.78
C GLY A 216 -5.18 -17.69 -11.02
N HIS A 217 -4.53 -16.51 -11.01
CA HIS A 217 -3.67 -16.05 -12.12
C HIS A 217 -2.22 -15.82 -11.70
N ASP A 218 -1.33 -15.62 -12.69
CA ASP A 218 0.06 -15.22 -12.45
C ASP A 218 0.15 -13.81 -11.82
N PRO A 219 1.27 -13.46 -11.17
CA PRO A 219 1.39 -12.19 -10.47
C PRO A 219 1.16 -10.94 -11.32
N THR A 220 1.58 -10.95 -12.59
CA THR A 220 1.38 -9.81 -13.50
C THR A 220 -0.10 -9.64 -13.84
N THR A 221 -0.78 -10.73 -14.16
CA THR A 221 -2.22 -10.71 -14.42
C THR A 221 -3.02 -10.28 -13.18
N ASN A 222 -2.66 -10.79 -11.99
CA ASN A 222 -3.27 -10.38 -10.73
C ASN A 222 -3.12 -8.87 -10.49
N ARG A 223 -1.91 -8.31 -10.67
CA ARG A 223 -1.69 -6.87 -10.54
C ARG A 223 -2.54 -6.06 -11.52
N ASN A 224 -2.67 -6.50 -12.77
CA ASN A 224 -3.47 -5.81 -13.78
C ASN A 224 -4.97 -5.82 -13.46
N ILE A 225 -5.52 -6.96 -13.00
CA ILE A 225 -6.92 -7.06 -12.59
C ILE A 225 -7.17 -6.20 -11.36
N LEU A 226 -6.31 -6.34 -10.34
CA LEU A 226 -6.42 -5.59 -9.09
C LEU A 226 -6.32 -4.08 -9.34
N ALA A 227 -5.40 -3.64 -10.21
CA ALA A 227 -5.29 -2.23 -10.61
C ALA A 227 -6.59 -1.70 -11.23
N LYS A 228 -7.23 -2.46 -12.13
CA LYS A 228 -8.52 -2.07 -12.72
C LYS A 228 -9.61 -1.94 -11.66
N ARG A 229 -9.73 -2.93 -10.76
CA ARG A 229 -10.74 -2.92 -9.68
C ARG A 229 -10.53 -1.73 -8.73
N LEU A 230 -9.29 -1.48 -8.33
CA LEU A 230 -8.92 -0.38 -7.44
C LEU A 230 -9.16 1.00 -8.07
N MET A 231 -8.94 1.16 -9.38
CA MET A 231 -9.18 2.42 -10.10
C MET A 231 -10.66 2.83 -10.17
N GLU A 232 -11.59 1.92 -9.84
CA GLU A 232 -13.01 2.26 -9.73
C GLU A 232 -13.37 2.96 -8.41
N ILE A 233 -12.48 2.86 -7.40
CA ILE A 233 -12.69 3.50 -6.11
C ILE A 233 -12.49 5.01 -6.27
N ASN A 234 -13.52 5.80 -5.92
CA ASN A 234 -13.42 7.25 -5.93
C ASN A 234 -12.26 7.73 -5.05
N GLY A 235 -11.39 8.55 -5.64
CA GLY A 235 -10.20 9.09 -4.97
C GLY A 235 -8.93 8.29 -5.21
N LEU A 236 -9.04 7.06 -5.71
CA LEU A 236 -7.88 6.23 -6.02
C LEU A 236 -7.44 6.42 -7.48
N GLY A 237 -6.27 7.01 -7.67
CA GLY A 237 -5.60 7.10 -8.97
C GLY A 237 -4.44 6.10 -9.11
N PRO A 238 -3.66 6.18 -10.20
CA PRO A 238 -2.54 5.26 -10.45
C PRO A 238 -1.54 5.18 -9.29
N LEU A 239 -1.25 6.30 -8.64
CA LEU A 239 -0.37 6.33 -7.46
C LEU A 239 -0.96 5.55 -6.28
N GLY A 240 -2.27 5.68 -6.02
CA GLY A 240 -2.94 4.94 -4.94
C GLY A 240 -2.93 3.43 -5.21
N VAL A 241 -3.10 3.04 -6.47
CA VAL A 241 -2.96 1.63 -6.89
C VAL A 241 -1.56 1.09 -6.62
N GLU A 242 -0.51 1.82 -7.01
CA GLU A 242 0.87 1.40 -6.71
C GLU A 242 1.12 1.25 -5.20
N ILE A 243 0.62 2.20 -4.39
CA ILE A 243 0.72 2.13 -2.92
C ILE A 243 -0.01 0.90 -2.38
N PHE A 244 -1.22 0.62 -2.87
CA PHE A 244 -1.98 -0.55 -2.45
C PHE A 244 -1.23 -1.84 -2.78
N ILE A 245 -0.83 -2.04 -4.04
CA ILE A 245 -0.13 -3.27 -4.48
C ILE A 245 1.19 -3.44 -3.72
N SER A 246 1.96 -2.36 -3.56
CA SER A 246 3.24 -2.37 -2.84
C SER A 246 3.09 -2.81 -1.38
N THR A 247 2.01 -2.39 -0.71
CA THR A 247 1.78 -2.72 0.70
C THR A 247 1.07 -4.06 0.90
N VAL A 248 0.13 -4.42 0.03
CA VAL A 248 -0.67 -5.65 0.20
C VAL A 248 0.10 -6.93 -0.15
N GLN A 249 1.19 -6.84 -0.93
CA GLN A 249 1.94 -8.02 -1.39
C GLN A 249 2.49 -8.91 -0.25
N MET A 250 2.62 -8.37 0.97
CA MET A 250 2.98 -9.15 2.15
C MET A 250 1.86 -10.12 2.58
N VAL A 251 0.63 -9.61 2.66
CA VAL A 251 -0.54 -10.39 3.11
C VAL A 251 -1.23 -11.14 1.96
N TRP A 252 -0.97 -10.71 0.72
CA TRP A 252 -1.41 -11.35 -0.50
C TRP A 252 -0.24 -11.54 -1.48
N PRO A 253 0.62 -12.57 -1.27
CA PRO A 253 1.80 -12.82 -2.10
C PRO A 253 1.51 -13.06 -3.60
N ALA A 254 0.26 -13.30 -3.99
CA ALA A 254 -0.11 -13.52 -5.38
C ALA A 254 0.06 -12.28 -6.29
N VAL A 255 0.39 -11.10 -5.74
CA VAL A 255 0.80 -9.92 -6.52
C VAL A 255 2.31 -9.62 -6.45
N CYS A 256 3.06 -10.39 -5.65
CA CYS A 256 4.51 -10.30 -5.49
C CYS A 256 5.23 -10.90 -6.72
N PRO A 257 6.37 -10.36 -7.18
CA PRO A 257 7.07 -9.18 -6.66
C PRO A 257 6.54 -7.86 -7.24
N PHE A 258 6.57 -6.80 -6.43
CA PHE A 258 6.22 -5.44 -6.88
C PHE A 258 7.01 -4.35 -6.15
N ILE A 259 7.53 -3.37 -6.90
CA ILE A 259 8.06 -2.10 -6.37
C ILE A 259 7.35 -0.97 -7.10
N ALA A 260 6.84 0.02 -6.36
CA ALA A 260 6.19 1.19 -6.94
C ALA A 260 7.18 1.97 -7.83
N SER A 261 6.67 2.59 -8.90
CA SER A 261 7.51 3.21 -9.94
C SER A 261 8.48 4.28 -9.39
N ARG A 262 8.06 5.00 -8.34
CA ARG A 262 8.90 6.03 -7.69
C ARG A 262 9.99 5.43 -6.81
N ASP A 263 9.72 4.29 -6.20
CA ASP A 263 10.64 3.59 -5.30
C ASP A 263 11.66 2.79 -6.12
N LEU A 264 11.26 2.25 -7.28
CA LEU A 264 12.15 1.59 -8.22
C LEU A 264 13.23 2.54 -8.78
N LYS A 265 12.89 3.82 -9.00
CA LYS A 265 13.89 4.84 -9.36
C LYS A 265 14.92 5.06 -8.26
N VAL A 266 14.52 4.96 -7.01
CA VAL A 266 15.44 5.05 -5.87
C VAL A 266 16.30 3.80 -5.78
N ALA A 267 15.73 2.62 -6.00
CA ALA A 267 16.49 1.37 -6.10
C ALA A 267 17.58 1.45 -7.19
N GLU A 268 17.24 1.98 -8.36
CA GLU A 268 18.20 2.23 -9.45
C GLU A 268 19.29 3.23 -9.01
N GLN A 269 18.91 4.34 -8.36
CA GLN A 269 19.84 5.37 -7.90
C GLN A 269 20.87 4.85 -6.86
N ILE A 270 20.46 3.95 -5.97
CA ILE A 270 21.34 3.38 -4.93
C ILE A 270 22.09 2.12 -5.41
N GLY A 271 21.94 1.75 -6.69
CA GLY A 271 22.67 0.64 -7.31
C GLY A 271 22.06 -0.75 -7.14
N LEU A 272 20.80 -0.88 -6.71
CA LEU A 272 20.09 -2.18 -6.69
C LEU A 272 19.60 -2.60 -8.08
N GLY A 273 19.59 -1.66 -9.04
CA GLY A 273 19.08 -1.90 -10.39
C GLY A 273 17.57 -1.61 -10.52
N LYS A 274 17.04 -1.93 -11.70
CA LYS A 274 15.64 -1.66 -12.10
C LYS A 274 14.82 -2.91 -12.39
N ASP A 275 15.45 -4.07 -12.34
CA ASP A 275 14.80 -5.35 -12.60
C ASP A 275 14.23 -5.91 -11.29
N VAL A 276 12.90 -5.91 -11.20
CA VAL A 276 12.18 -6.31 -9.98
C VAL A 276 12.32 -7.82 -9.72
N ASP A 277 12.39 -8.63 -10.77
CA ASP A 277 12.52 -10.09 -10.63
C ASP A 277 13.93 -10.44 -10.14
N VAL A 278 14.97 -9.77 -10.65
CA VAL A 278 16.34 -9.93 -10.14
C VAL A 278 16.44 -9.50 -8.68
N ILE A 279 15.85 -8.36 -8.29
CA ILE A 279 15.83 -7.92 -6.89
C ILE A 279 15.11 -8.96 -6.02
N TYR A 280 14.02 -9.54 -6.51
CA TYR A 280 13.27 -10.57 -5.78
C TYR A 280 14.05 -11.88 -5.63
N ASP A 281 14.81 -12.29 -6.65
CA ASP A 281 15.72 -13.43 -6.58
C ASP A 281 16.80 -13.22 -5.51
N LEU A 282 17.39 -12.02 -5.42
CA LEU A 282 18.35 -11.66 -4.37
C LEU A 282 17.74 -11.68 -2.96
N LEU A 283 16.43 -11.48 -2.84
CA LEU A 283 15.70 -11.61 -1.59
C LEU A 283 15.37 -13.07 -1.22
N GLY A 284 15.72 -14.03 -2.08
CA GLY A 284 15.35 -15.43 -1.93
C GLY A 284 13.88 -15.70 -2.22
N LYS A 285 13.24 -14.86 -3.05
CA LYS A 285 11.81 -14.94 -3.38
C LYS A 285 10.90 -14.91 -2.16
N ASP A 286 11.25 -14.07 -1.17
CA ASP A 286 10.50 -13.89 0.07
C ASP A 286 9.57 -12.65 -0.02
N PRO A 287 8.22 -12.84 -0.05
CA PRO A 287 7.27 -11.74 -0.12
C PRO A 287 7.34 -10.77 1.06
N GLU A 288 7.68 -11.24 2.27
CA GLU A 288 7.81 -10.37 3.44
C GLU A 288 9.00 -9.43 3.27
N LYS A 289 10.17 -9.97 2.89
CA LYS A 289 11.34 -9.12 2.63
C LYS A 289 11.10 -8.17 1.47
N MET A 290 10.37 -8.59 0.44
CA MET A 290 10.00 -7.74 -0.69
C MET A 290 9.13 -6.54 -0.28
N ALA A 291 8.13 -6.77 0.57
CA ALA A 291 7.29 -5.71 1.10
C ALA A 291 8.05 -4.76 2.05
N ARG A 292 8.95 -5.31 2.87
CA ARG A 292 9.84 -4.52 3.75
C ARG A 292 10.81 -3.68 2.93
N LEU A 293 11.39 -4.22 1.85
CA LEU A 293 12.23 -3.47 0.91
C LEU A 293 11.44 -2.32 0.28
N SER A 294 10.23 -2.58 -0.19
CA SER A 294 9.36 -1.55 -0.78
C SER A 294 9.06 -0.43 0.22
N SER A 295 8.81 -0.79 1.48
CA SER A 295 8.60 0.17 2.57
C SER A 295 9.87 0.97 2.88
N ALA A 296 11.04 0.33 2.87
CA ALA A 296 12.32 0.98 3.09
C ALA A 296 12.63 2.00 1.99
N LEU A 297 12.48 1.62 0.71
CA LEU A 297 12.67 2.50 -0.44
C LEU A 297 11.72 3.71 -0.40
N SER A 298 10.45 3.48 -0.07
CA SER A 298 9.47 4.55 0.14
C SER A 298 9.89 5.49 1.27
N THR A 299 10.39 4.96 2.39
CA THR A 299 10.81 5.73 3.56
C THR A 299 12.00 6.61 3.25
N ILE A 300 13.09 6.05 2.72
CA ILE A 300 14.29 6.84 2.38
C ILE A 300 13.99 7.92 1.32
N ARG A 301 13.04 7.65 0.40
CA ARG A 301 12.59 8.64 -0.59
C ARG A 301 11.82 9.79 0.06
N LEU A 302 10.90 9.49 0.97
CA LEU A 302 10.02 10.47 1.60
C LEU A 302 10.75 11.30 2.67
N GLU A 303 11.69 10.69 3.38
CA GLU A 303 12.50 11.31 4.44
C GLU A 303 13.82 11.88 3.93
N LYS A 304 14.13 11.70 2.63
CA LYS A 304 15.34 12.20 1.94
C LYS A 304 16.66 11.58 2.45
N HIS A 305 16.62 10.31 2.87
CA HIS A 305 17.78 9.51 3.30
C HIS A 305 18.45 8.72 2.16
N VAL A 306 18.13 9.02 0.89
CA VAL A 306 18.69 8.28 -0.27
C VAL A 306 20.22 8.32 -0.30
N GLY A 307 20.83 9.44 0.12
CA GLY A 307 22.29 9.62 0.13
C GLY A 307 23.06 8.72 1.11
N GLU A 308 22.36 8.03 2.02
CA GLU A 308 23.00 7.07 2.93
C GLU A 308 23.35 5.74 2.25
N PHE A 309 22.80 5.49 1.06
CA PHE A 309 22.94 4.22 0.33
C PHE A 309 23.48 4.40 -1.10
N THR A 310 23.76 5.64 -1.52
CA THR A 310 24.42 5.93 -2.81
C THR A 310 25.91 5.64 -2.75
#